data_AF-A0AA35T7A0-F1
#
_entry.id   AF-A0AA35T7A0-F1
#
_cell.length_a   1.000
_cell.length_b   1.000
_cell.length_c   1.000
_cell.angle_alpha   90.00
_cell.angle_beta   90.00
_cell.angle_gamma   90.00
#
_symmetry.space_group_name_H-M   'P 1'
#
loop_
_entity.id
_entity.type
_entity.pdbx_description
1 polymer ?
#
loop_
_entity_poly.entity_id
_entity_poly.type
_entity_poly.pdbx_seq_one_letter_code
_entity_poly.pdbx_strand_id
1 'polypeptide(L)'
;TSLPNYFIVVCVCTPCLSSLLPQKYVRAHFNYSPKTDDEIPCQPLGLRFEKGDILEISNQDDPDWWQARKVFDDGAESLPGLIPARHRQQQREALTRSYPLAKAMEDQHRKKKGLMSRLSRKKKKTVFYNQGSNQSMLAVGDEVVTYEDVVRMESSAHWRRPIVLIGASGVGKGTLIRKLINSDHTRFAAVVQHTTRLVHPGEVNGHTYHFVTREEFELDILQERFLEHEEVKGQLYGTSVSAIKKIVESGRVPVLDLQPQSLKRVRYSGLMPYVVLVASPRLERLVVTRRVGPERPTRRRTSFQFII
;
A
#
# COMPACT_ATOMS: atom_id res chain seq x y z
N THR A 1 -22.85 5.49 16.78
CA THR A 1 -22.50 4.64 15.62
C THR A 1 -21.06 4.19 15.82
N SER A 2 -20.83 2.88 16.00
CA SER A 2 -19.46 2.38 16.17
C SER A 2 -18.65 2.72 14.92
N LEU A 3 -17.50 3.35 15.10
CA LEU A 3 -16.56 3.54 14.01
C LEU A 3 -16.10 2.16 13.51
N PRO A 4 -15.86 1.96 12.21
CA PRO A 4 -15.37 0.69 11.69
C PRO A 4 -14.06 0.32 12.37
N ASN A 5 -13.90 -0.97 12.69
CA ASN A 5 -12.62 -1.51 13.13
C ASN A 5 -11.63 -1.38 11.97
N TYR A 6 -10.41 -0.94 12.23
CA TYR A 6 -9.40 -0.83 11.18
C TYR A 6 -8.11 -1.51 11.59
N PHE A 7 -7.47 -2.14 10.61
CA PHE A 7 -6.19 -2.82 10.78
C PHE A 7 -5.06 -1.94 10.24
N ILE A 8 -4.03 -1.78 11.06
CA ILE A 8 -2.80 -1.09 10.67
C ILE A 8 -1.67 -2.08 10.56
N VAL A 9 -0.68 -1.76 9.74
CA VAL A 9 0.55 -2.53 9.70
C VAL A 9 1.32 -2.35 10.99
N VAL A 10 1.80 -3.43 11.56
CA VAL A 10 2.71 -3.38 12.70
C VAL A 10 4.02 -2.76 12.22
N CYS A 11 4.23 -1.49 12.54
CA CYS A 11 5.51 -0.85 12.32
C CYS A 11 6.46 -1.33 13.41
N VAL A 12 7.59 -1.93 13.01
CA VAL A 12 8.64 -2.46 13.91
C VAL A 12 9.20 -1.35 14.84
N CYS A 13 8.97 -0.09 14.50
CA CYS A 13 9.35 1.08 15.31
C CYS A 13 8.52 1.28 16.58
N THR A 14 7.45 0.50 16.81
CA THR A 14 6.72 0.46 18.08
C THR A 14 7.08 -0.84 18.82
N PRO A 15 8.17 -0.86 19.62
CA PRO A 15 8.67 -2.07 20.28
C PRO A 15 7.72 -2.68 21.33
N CYS A 16 6.55 -2.07 21.57
CA CYS A 16 5.64 -2.48 22.64
C CYS A 16 4.41 -3.27 22.17
N LEU A 17 4.02 -3.24 20.89
CA LEU A 17 2.74 -3.83 20.45
C LEU A 17 2.82 -5.28 19.93
N SER A 18 3.95 -5.72 19.40
CA SER A 18 4.01 -7.03 18.71
C SER A 18 4.14 -8.24 19.64
N SER A 19 4.66 -8.07 20.86
CA SER A 19 4.92 -9.16 21.81
C SER A 19 3.82 -9.38 22.85
N LEU A 20 2.79 -8.52 22.88
CA LEU A 20 1.76 -8.52 23.93
C LEU A 20 0.36 -8.92 23.46
N LEU A 21 0.18 -9.18 22.15
CA LEU A 21 -1.14 -9.50 21.60
C LEU A 21 -1.26 -11.02 21.34
N PRO A 22 -2.23 -11.71 21.97
CA PRO A 22 -2.44 -13.15 21.76
C PRO A 22 -3.01 -13.48 20.38
N GLN A 23 -3.64 -12.51 19.71
CA GLN A 23 -4.22 -12.66 18.37
C GLN A 23 -3.29 -12.12 17.28
N LYS A 24 -3.02 -12.95 16.28
CA LYS A 24 -2.17 -12.64 15.14
C LYS A 24 -3.02 -12.37 13.90
N TYR A 25 -3.01 -11.13 13.42
CA TYR A 25 -3.67 -10.77 12.18
C TYR A 25 -2.63 -10.52 11.08
N VAL A 26 -2.96 -10.93 9.86
CA VAL A 26 -2.14 -10.67 8.68
C VAL A 26 -2.98 -10.06 7.55
N ARG A 27 -2.37 -9.21 6.74
CA ARG A 27 -2.91 -8.77 5.45
C ARG A 27 -2.29 -9.60 4.33
N ALA A 28 -3.13 -10.16 3.46
CA ALA A 28 -2.67 -10.92 2.30
C ALA A 28 -2.16 -10.00 1.19
N HIS A 29 -1.02 -10.33 0.58
CA HIS A 29 -0.44 -9.58 -0.56
C HIS A 29 -0.59 -10.28 -1.92
N PHE A 30 -1.36 -11.36 -1.95
CA PHE A 30 -1.67 -12.17 -3.13
C PHE A 30 -3.12 -12.69 -3.07
N ASN A 31 -3.62 -13.17 -4.21
CA ASN A 31 -4.92 -13.82 -4.31
C ASN A 31 -4.75 -15.33 -4.11
N TYR A 32 -5.67 -15.96 -3.40
CA TYR A 32 -5.66 -17.41 -3.20
C TYR A 32 -7.03 -18.02 -3.45
N SER A 33 -7.05 -19.07 -4.28
CA SER A 33 -8.24 -19.86 -4.57
C SER A 33 -7.96 -21.34 -4.31
N PRO A 34 -8.58 -21.95 -3.28
CA PRO A 34 -8.44 -23.38 -2.99
C PRO A 34 -8.84 -24.29 -4.16
N LYS A 35 -9.78 -23.84 -5.00
CA LYS A 35 -10.28 -24.60 -6.16
C LYS A 35 -9.22 -24.83 -7.25
N THR A 36 -8.18 -23.99 -7.26
CA THR A 36 -7.10 -24.05 -8.24
C THR A 36 -5.81 -24.58 -7.63
N ASP A 37 -5.87 -25.06 -6.38
CA ASP A 37 -4.73 -25.56 -5.64
C ASP A 37 -4.88 -27.08 -5.50
N ASP A 38 -4.07 -27.83 -6.26
CA ASP A 38 -4.06 -29.29 -6.22
C ASP A 38 -3.25 -29.82 -5.03
N GLU A 39 -2.45 -28.96 -4.38
CA GLU A 39 -1.58 -29.34 -3.25
C GLU A 39 -2.25 -29.15 -1.89
N ILE A 40 -3.49 -28.61 -1.85
CA ILE A 40 -4.24 -28.44 -0.61
C ILE A 40 -4.71 -29.78 -0.05
N PRO A 41 -4.48 -30.06 1.25
CA PRO A 41 -4.86 -31.34 1.87
C PRO A 41 -6.35 -31.63 1.77
N CYS A 42 -7.19 -30.59 1.85
CA CYS A 42 -8.63 -30.70 1.78
C CYS A 42 -9.23 -29.46 1.11
N GLN A 43 -9.55 -29.55 -0.18
CA GLN A 43 -10.10 -28.42 -0.97
C GLN A 43 -11.36 -27.78 -0.34
N PRO A 44 -12.34 -28.53 0.20
CA PRO A 44 -13.51 -27.94 0.85
C PRO A 44 -13.20 -27.11 2.10
N LEU A 45 -12.09 -27.37 2.77
CA LEU A 45 -11.64 -26.62 3.96
C LEU A 45 -10.77 -25.42 3.61
N GLY A 46 -10.43 -25.21 2.33
CA GLY A 46 -9.62 -24.07 1.94
C GLY A 46 -10.36 -22.74 2.08
N LEU A 47 -9.67 -21.74 2.62
CA LEU A 47 -10.19 -20.38 2.74
C LEU A 47 -9.75 -19.56 1.53
N ARG A 48 -10.70 -19.18 0.67
CA ARG A 48 -10.45 -18.24 -0.43
C ARG A 48 -10.26 -16.82 0.11
N PHE A 49 -9.26 -16.10 -0.41
CA PHE A 49 -9.05 -14.68 -0.12
C PHE A 49 -8.45 -13.95 -1.32
N GLU A 50 -8.56 -12.62 -1.29
CA GLU A 50 -7.99 -11.70 -2.27
C GLU A 50 -6.91 -10.85 -1.62
N LYS A 51 -6.03 -10.30 -2.46
CA LYS A 51 -5.00 -9.36 -2.04
C LYS A 51 -5.64 -8.17 -1.33
N GLY A 52 -5.18 -7.89 -0.11
CA GLY A 52 -5.70 -6.84 0.76
C GLY A 52 -6.57 -7.37 1.90
N ASP A 53 -7.12 -8.58 1.79
CA ASP A 53 -7.93 -9.19 2.84
C ASP A 53 -7.15 -9.32 4.16
N ILE A 54 -7.87 -9.11 5.26
CA ILE A 54 -7.35 -9.33 6.61
C ILE A 54 -7.73 -10.74 7.08
N LEU A 55 -6.74 -11.48 7.56
CA LEU A 55 -6.87 -12.84 8.03
C LEU A 55 -6.44 -12.90 9.51
N GLU A 56 -7.32 -13.41 10.36
CA GLU A 56 -6.95 -13.82 11.72
C GLU A 56 -6.34 -15.22 11.66
N ILE A 57 -5.11 -15.36 12.16
CA ILE A 57 -4.39 -16.63 12.19
C ILE A 57 -4.67 -17.32 13.53
N SER A 58 -5.29 -18.51 13.47
CA SER A 58 -5.62 -19.30 14.65
C SER A 58 -4.59 -20.39 14.95
N ASN A 59 -3.98 -21.00 13.93
CA ASN A 59 -2.98 -22.06 14.11
C ASN A 59 -1.89 -21.98 13.01
N GLN A 60 -0.61 -22.12 13.41
CA GLN A 60 0.57 -22.13 12.53
C GLN A 60 1.48 -23.35 12.75
N ASP A 61 0.98 -24.41 13.41
CA ASP A 61 1.77 -25.60 13.76
C ASP A 61 2.22 -26.36 12.52
N ASP A 62 1.40 -26.38 11.47
CA ASP A 62 1.77 -26.93 10.17
C ASP A 62 2.60 -25.89 9.38
N PRO A 63 3.81 -26.26 8.89
CA PRO A 63 4.72 -25.34 8.22
C PRO A 63 4.25 -24.89 6.83
N ASP A 64 3.28 -25.59 6.26
CA ASP A 64 2.80 -25.45 4.90
C ASP A 64 1.35 -24.93 4.82
N TRP A 65 0.54 -25.21 5.85
CA TRP A 65 -0.88 -24.87 5.89
C TRP A 65 -1.29 -24.24 7.22
N TRP A 66 -1.66 -22.97 7.19
CA TRP A 66 -2.17 -22.30 8.37
C TRP A 66 -3.69 -22.37 8.43
N GLN A 67 -4.23 -22.35 9.64
CA GLN A 67 -5.65 -22.14 9.87
C GLN A 67 -5.91 -20.66 10.11
N ALA A 68 -6.89 -20.11 9.40
CA ALA A 68 -7.23 -18.72 9.50
C ALA A 68 -8.73 -18.48 9.29
N ARG A 69 -9.18 -17.29 9.69
CA ARG A 69 -10.50 -16.73 9.39
C ARG A 69 -10.33 -15.43 8.62
N LYS A 70 -11.23 -15.15 7.68
CA LYS A 70 -11.31 -13.85 7.03
C LYS A 70 -12.09 -12.88 7.93
N VAL A 71 -11.52 -11.70 8.17
CA VAL A 71 -12.17 -10.60 8.91
C VAL A 71 -12.73 -9.61 7.90
N PHE A 72 -14.01 -9.30 8.00
CA PHE A 72 -14.70 -8.34 7.15
C PHE A 72 -14.74 -6.94 7.78
N ASP A 73 -15.05 -5.91 6.99
CA ASP A 73 -15.04 -4.50 7.42
C ASP A 73 -16.05 -4.18 8.53
N ASP A 74 -17.15 -4.92 8.59
CA ASP A 74 -18.17 -4.84 9.64
C ASP A 74 -17.73 -5.57 10.93
N GLY A 75 -16.56 -6.20 10.93
CA GLY A 75 -16.05 -7.03 12.01
C GLY A 75 -16.62 -8.44 12.03
N ALA A 76 -17.43 -8.84 11.04
CA ALA A 76 -17.82 -10.23 10.88
C ALA A 76 -16.61 -11.10 10.54
N GLU A 77 -16.69 -12.38 10.89
CA GLU A 77 -15.62 -13.34 10.65
C GLU A 77 -16.16 -14.54 9.86
N SER A 78 -15.35 -15.07 8.95
CA SER A 78 -15.68 -16.30 8.26
C SER A 78 -15.53 -17.52 9.17
N LEU A 79 -16.04 -18.66 8.70
CA LEU A 79 -15.62 -19.96 9.19
C LEU A 79 -14.10 -20.14 9.02
N PRO A 80 -13.45 -20.94 9.89
CA PRO A 80 -12.02 -21.18 9.78
C PRO A 80 -11.76 -22.04 8.54
N GLY A 81 -10.62 -21.80 7.90
CA GLY A 81 -10.18 -22.61 6.76
C GLY A 81 -8.67 -22.57 6.58
N LEU A 82 -8.19 -23.43 5.68
CA LEU A 82 -6.78 -23.59 5.37
C LEU A 82 -6.31 -22.52 4.38
N ILE A 83 -5.17 -21.92 4.69
CA ILE A 83 -4.44 -21.00 3.81
C ILE A 83 -2.99 -21.47 3.66
N PRO A 84 -2.33 -21.20 2.54
CA PRO A 84 -0.92 -21.54 2.38
C PRO A 84 -0.06 -20.75 3.37
N ALA A 85 0.85 -21.42 4.05
CA ALA A 85 1.82 -20.78 4.94
C ALA A 85 2.78 -19.87 4.17
N ARG A 86 3.43 -18.93 4.89
CA ARG A 86 4.43 -18.01 4.31
C ARG A 86 5.48 -18.72 3.48
N HIS A 87 6.06 -19.79 4.01
CA HIS A 87 7.14 -20.52 3.36
C HIS A 87 6.69 -21.14 2.02
N ARG A 88 5.54 -21.82 2.03
CA ARG A 88 4.94 -22.42 0.83
C ARG A 88 4.65 -21.37 -0.24
N GLN A 89 4.07 -20.24 0.13
CA GLN A 89 3.79 -19.16 -0.82
C GLN A 89 5.08 -18.56 -1.40
N GLN A 90 6.12 -18.37 -0.58
CA GLN A 90 7.42 -17.89 -1.05
C GLN A 90 8.06 -18.85 -2.07
N GLN A 91 7.94 -20.16 -1.86
CA GLN A 91 8.41 -21.15 -2.83
C GLN A 91 7.64 -21.06 -4.17
N ARG A 92 6.32 -20.92 -4.13
CA ARG A 92 5.48 -20.75 -5.34
C ARG A 92 5.90 -19.51 -6.14
N GLU A 93 6.21 -18.42 -5.46
CA GLU A 93 6.63 -17.17 -6.10
C GLU A 93 8.07 -17.26 -6.63
N ALA A 94 8.97 -17.95 -5.92
CA ALA A 94 10.33 -18.20 -6.40
C ALA A 94 10.34 -19.04 -7.68
N LEU A 95 9.52 -20.10 -7.72
CA LEU A 95 9.31 -20.93 -8.92
C LEU A 95 8.70 -20.13 -10.07
N THR A 96 7.71 -19.30 -9.78
CA THR A 96 7.08 -18.44 -10.80
C THR A 96 8.09 -17.47 -11.40
N ARG A 97 8.98 -16.88 -10.58
CA ARG A 97 10.04 -15.97 -11.06
C ARG A 97 11.14 -16.68 -11.84
N SER A 98 11.47 -17.92 -11.50
CA SER A 98 12.51 -18.68 -12.20
C SER A 98 12.01 -19.30 -13.51
N TYR A 99 10.70 -19.48 -13.68
CA TYR A 99 10.09 -20.13 -14.84
C TYR A 99 10.42 -19.45 -16.19
N PRO A 100 10.34 -18.11 -16.35
CA PRO A 100 10.75 -17.45 -17.61
C PRO A 100 12.23 -17.65 -17.93
N LEU A 101 13.10 -17.65 -16.92
CA LEU A 101 14.54 -17.84 -17.08
C LEU A 101 14.86 -19.28 -17.50
N ALA A 102 14.25 -20.26 -16.83
CA ALA A 102 14.39 -21.68 -17.17
C ALA A 102 13.89 -21.99 -18.59
N LYS A 103 12.75 -21.42 -18.97
CA LYS A 103 12.17 -21.57 -20.32
C LYS A 103 13.05 -20.92 -21.40
N ALA A 104 13.61 -19.74 -21.13
CA ALA A 104 14.53 -19.08 -22.06
C ALA A 104 15.84 -19.87 -22.28
N MET A 105 16.37 -20.50 -21.22
CA MET A 105 17.54 -21.38 -21.32
C MET A 105 17.24 -22.66 -22.10
N GLU A 106 16.06 -23.26 -21.91
CA GLU A 106 15.62 -24.44 -22.68
C GLU A 106 15.44 -24.12 -24.18
N ASP A 107 14.84 -22.97 -24.50
CA ASP A 107 14.66 -22.50 -25.87
C ASP A 107 15.99 -22.18 -26.58
N GLN A 108 16.98 -21.63 -25.87
CA GLN A 108 18.34 -21.45 -26.39
C GLN A 108 19.04 -22.79 -26.65
N HIS A 109 18.88 -23.77 -25.76
CA HIS A 109 19.45 -25.11 -25.94
C HIS A 109 18.82 -25.86 -27.12
N ARG A 110 17.53 -25.64 -27.38
CA ARG A 110 16.80 -26.19 -28.52
C ARG A 110 17.21 -25.53 -29.85
N LYS A 111 17.55 -24.23 -29.87
CA LYS A 111 18.11 -23.55 -31.05
C LYS A 111 19.54 -23.98 -31.38
N LYS A 112 20.38 -24.26 -30.37
CA LYS A 112 21.75 -24.78 -30.58
C LYS A 112 21.80 -26.23 -31.08
N LYS A 113 20.72 -27.00 -30.93
CA LYS A 113 20.59 -28.38 -31.48
C LYS A 113 20.04 -28.42 -32.92
N GLY A 114 19.95 -27.28 -33.61
CA GLY A 114 19.56 -27.18 -35.01
C GLY A 114 20.63 -27.61 -36.02
N LEU A 115 21.78 -28.12 -35.57
CA LEU A 115 22.79 -28.72 -36.43
C LEU A 115 23.28 -30.03 -35.78
N MET A 116 23.02 -31.14 -36.48
CA MET A 116 23.48 -32.52 -36.27
C MET A 116 22.56 -33.52 -35.50
N SER A 117 22.05 -34.44 -36.33
CA SER A 117 21.73 -35.87 -36.19
C SER A 117 20.76 -36.39 -35.11
N ARG A 118 19.75 -37.10 -35.64
CA ARG A 118 18.97 -38.16 -35.00
C ARG A 118 19.89 -39.23 -34.40
N LEU A 119 19.65 -39.60 -33.14
CA LEU A 119 19.68 -40.98 -32.62
C LEU A 119 19.03 -41.01 -31.23
N SER A 120 18.11 -41.95 -31.05
CA SER A 120 17.27 -42.14 -29.86
C SER A 120 18.07 -42.48 -28.60
N ARG A 121 17.74 -41.84 -27.48
CA ARG A 121 17.90 -42.44 -26.14
C ARG A 121 16.90 -41.80 -25.16
N LYS A 122 15.95 -42.60 -24.67
CA LYS A 122 15.08 -42.26 -23.53
C LYS A 122 15.99 -41.92 -22.34
N LYS A 123 16.05 -40.65 -21.95
CA LYS A 123 16.65 -40.20 -20.69
C LYS A 123 15.54 -39.72 -19.77
N LYS A 124 15.44 -40.37 -18.60
CA LYS A 124 14.63 -39.95 -17.45
C LYS A 124 14.88 -38.46 -17.19
N LYS A 125 13.80 -37.69 -16.99
CA LYS A 125 13.84 -36.34 -16.44
C LYS A 125 14.35 -36.43 -15.00
N THR A 126 15.66 -36.35 -14.80
CA THR A 126 16.24 -36.01 -13.49
C THR A 126 16.18 -34.49 -13.36
N VAL A 127 15.17 -34.02 -12.63
CA VAL A 127 15.15 -32.66 -12.10
C VAL A 127 16.28 -32.60 -11.08
N PHE A 128 17.35 -31.89 -11.41
CA PHE A 128 18.44 -31.64 -10.48
C PHE A 128 17.93 -30.70 -9.39
N TYR A 129 17.60 -31.24 -8.22
CA TYR A 129 17.68 -30.49 -6.98
C TYR A 129 19.16 -30.43 -6.60
N ASN A 130 19.85 -29.36 -7.00
CA ASN A 130 21.09 -29.00 -6.32
C ASN A 130 20.72 -28.36 -4.98
N GLN A 131 20.63 -29.20 -3.95
CA GLN A 131 20.93 -28.79 -2.59
C GLN A 131 22.44 -28.55 -2.52
N GLY A 132 22.86 -27.30 -2.29
CA GLY A 132 24.25 -26.99 -2.03
C GLY A 132 24.74 -25.72 -2.74
N SER A 133 24.98 -24.70 -1.92
CA SER A 133 25.94 -23.60 -2.16
C SER A 133 25.84 -22.89 -3.51
N ASN A 134 25.04 -21.82 -3.57
CA ASN A 134 25.40 -20.56 -4.22
C ASN A 134 24.41 -19.48 -3.79
N GLN A 135 24.66 -18.97 -2.60
CA GLN A 135 24.06 -17.78 -2.02
C GLN A 135 24.66 -16.53 -2.70
N SER A 136 24.51 -16.40 -4.02
CA SER A 136 25.11 -15.28 -4.76
C SER A 136 24.49 -15.09 -6.15
N MET A 137 23.17 -15.07 -6.26
CA MET A 137 22.51 -14.46 -7.43
C MET A 137 21.07 -14.00 -7.11
N LEU A 138 20.86 -13.45 -5.92
CA LEU A 138 19.64 -12.70 -5.59
C LEU A 138 19.91 -11.23 -5.95
N ALA A 139 19.76 -10.92 -7.23
CA ALA A 139 19.82 -9.54 -7.69
C ALA A 139 18.63 -8.76 -7.10
N VAL A 140 18.93 -7.74 -6.30
CA VAL A 140 18.10 -6.57 -5.98
C VAL A 140 16.78 -6.86 -5.25
N GLY A 141 16.87 -6.97 -3.92
CA GLY A 141 16.22 -6.00 -3.02
C GLY A 141 14.70 -5.95 -2.84
N ASP A 142 13.89 -6.81 -3.47
CA ASP A 142 12.46 -6.94 -3.13
C ASP A 142 12.16 -8.36 -2.63
N GLU A 143 12.20 -8.52 -1.31
CA GLU A 143 11.64 -9.70 -0.63
C GLU A 143 10.15 -9.79 -0.99
N VAL A 144 9.68 -10.97 -1.38
CA VAL A 144 8.27 -11.14 -1.72
C VAL A 144 7.45 -11.11 -0.45
N VAL A 145 6.74 -10.00 -0.24
CA VAL A 145 5.80 -9.88 0.86
C VAL A 145 4.58 -10.73 0.50
N THR A 146 4.42 -11.88 1.16
CA THR A 146 3.27 -12.78 1.00
C THR A 146 2.14 -12.37 1.96
N TYR A 147 2.51 -12.17 3.22
CA TYR A 147 1.66 -11.72 4.29
C TYR A 147 2.35 -10.60 5.07
N GLU A 148 1.58 -9.61 5.47
CA GLU A 148 2.04 -8.49 6.29
C GLU A 148 1.36 -8.54 7.65
N ASP A 149 2.14 -8.53 8.74
CA ASP A 149 1.57 -8.52 10.09
C ASP A 149 0.84 -7.19 10.37
N VAL A 150 -0.39 -7.31 10.87
CA VAL A 150 -1.26 -6.18 11.17
C VAL A 150 -1.85 -6.32 12.57
N VAL A 151 -2.24 -5.19 13.15
CA VAL A 151 -2.93 -5.14 14.45
C VAL A 151 -4.25 -4.42 14.29
N ARG A 152 -5.27 -4.97 14.94
CA ARG A 152 -6.58 -4.34 15.09
C ARG A 152 -6.41 -3.13 16.00
N MET A 153 -6.68 -1.95 15.48
CA MET A 153 -6.69 -0.73 16.27
C MET A 153 -8.11 -0.43 16.70
N GLU A 154 -8.29 -0.32 18.01
CA GLU A 154 -9.51 0.26 18.55
C GLU A 154 -9.52 1.77 18.28
N SER A 155 -10.69 2.28 17.89
CA SER A 155 -10.88 3.72 17.72
C SER A 155 -10.79 4.41 19.08
N SER A 156 -9.60 4.84 19.48
CA SER A 156 -9.46 5.74 20.63
C SER A 156 -10.03 7.11 20.28
N ALA A 157 -10.92 7.63 21.13
CA ALA A 157 -11.51 8.96 20.96
C ALA A 157 -10.45 10.08 20.89
N HIS A 158 -9.25 9.83 21.42
CA HIS A 158 -8.19 10.83 21.58
C HIS A 158 -7.19 10.88 20.43
N TRP A 159 -7.20 9.92 19.50
CA TRP A 159 -6.26 9.90 18.37
C TRP A 159 -6.96 10.12 17.03
N ARG A 160 -6.67 11.25 16.38
CA ARG A 160 -7.20 11.57 15.05
C ARG A 160 -6.21 11.12 13.97
N ARG A 161 -6.51 9.99 13.34
CA ARG A 161 -5.71 9.46 12.22
C ARG A 161 -5.74 10.41 11.01
N PRO A 162 -4.59 10.81 10.44
CA PRO A 162 -4.56 11.60 9.23
C PRO A 162 -5.15 10.85 8.03
N ILE A 163 -5.91 11.55 7.18
CA ILE A 163 -6.40 11.02 5.91
C ILE A 163 -5.43 11.45 4.82
N VAL A 164 -4.83 10.49 4.12
CA VAL A 164 -3.88 10.75 3.03
C VAL A 164 -4.54 10.36 1.71
N LEU A 165 -4.74 11.32 0.81
CA LEU A 165 -5.21 11.07 -0.54
C LEU A 165 -4.01 10.86 -1.46
N ILE A 166 -4.02 9.75 -2.21
CA ILE A 166 -3.05 9.47 -3.27
C ILE A 166 -3.79 9.32 -4.60
N GLY A 167 -3.11 9.60 -5.71
CA GLY A 167 -3.66 9.42 -7.05
C GLY A 167 -3.00 10.32 -8.08
N ALA A 168 -3.31 10.10 -9.35
CA ALA A 168 -2.72 10.87 -10.45
C ALA A 168 -3.02 12.38 -10.33
N SER A 169 -2.21 13.21 -10.99
CA SER A 169 -2.50 14.65 -11.08
C SER A 169 -3.82 14.89 -11.82
N GLY A 170 -4.61 15.86 -11.36
CA GLY A 170 -5.89 16.23 -11.98
C GLY A 170 -7.07 15.28 -11.75
N VAL A 171 -6.98 14.30 -10.83
CA VAL A 171 -8.12 13.44 -10.43
C VAL A 171 -9.08 14.12 -9.44
N GLY A 172 -8.79 15.34 -9.02
CA GLY A 172 -9.67 16.14 -8.15
C GLY A 172 -9.39 16.03 -6.64
N LYS A 173 -8.21 15.55 -6.22
CA LYS A 173 -7.81 15.44 -4.81
C LYS A 173 -7.99 16.75 -4.03
N GLY A 174 -7.41 17.86 -4.52
CA GLY A 174 -7.58 19.18 -3.89
C GLY A 174 -9.06 19.63 -3.78
N THR A 175 -9.90 19.28 -4.76
CA THR A 175 -11.35 19.55 -4.70
C THR A 175 -12.04 18.72 -3.62
N LEU A 176 -11.65 17.44 -3.46
CA LEU A 176 -12.16 16.57 -2.40
C LEU A 176 -11.75 17.11 -1.01
N ILE A 177 -10.49 17.48 -0.82
CA ILE A 177 -9.99 18.05 0.43
C ILE A 177 -10.79 19.30 0.81
N ARG A 178 -10.94 20.24 -0.12
CA ARG A 178 -11.72 21.47 0.11
C ARG A 178 -13.17 21.17 0.47
N LYS A 179 -13.84 20.26 -0.25
CA LYS A 179 -15.22 19.88 0.03
C LYS A 179 -15.37 19.20 1.39
N LEU A 180 -14.44 18.33 1.76
CA LEU A 180 -14.44 17.63 3.04
C LEU A 180 -14.28 18.62 4.21
N ILE A 181 -13.31 19.53 4.11
CA ILE A 181 -13.11 20.58 5.10
C ILE A 181 -14.34 21.49 5.19
N ASN A 182 -14.91 21.90 4.05
CA ASN A 182 -16.10 22.75 4.03
C ASN A 182 -17.35 22.07 4.59
N SER A 183 -17.41 20.73 4.56
CA SER A 183 -18.53 20.00 5.15
C SER A 183 -18.48 19.96 6.67
N ASP A 184 -17.28 19.97 7.26
CA ASP A 184 -17.07 19.96 8.71
C ASP A 184 -15.68 20.53 9.07
N HIS A 185 -15.61 21.85 9.19
CA HIS A 185 -14.38 22.57 9.54
C HIS A 185 -13.93 22.31 10.99
N THR A 186 -14.84 21.84 11.85
CA THR A 186 -14.53 21.54 13.25
C THR A 186 -13.78 20.22 13.39
N ARG A 187 -13.99 19.30 12.44
CA ARG A 187 -13.39 17.97 12.44
C ARG A 187 -12.21 17.84 11.49
N PHE A 188 -12.20 18.50 10.33
CA PHE A 188 -11.18 18.33 9.31
C PHE A 188 -10.37 19.62 9.09
N ALA A 189 -9.07 19.46 8.83
CA ALA A 189 -8.20 20.59 8.50
C ALA A 189 -7.21 20.21 7.39
N ALA A 190 -6.93 21.17 6.50
CA ALA A 190 -5.83 21.07 5.55
C ALA A 190 -4.50 21.30 6.28
N VAL A 191 -3.46 20.59 5.87
CA VAL A 191 -2.11 20.83 6.35
C VAL A 191 -1.52 22.02 5.60
N VAL A 192 -1.06 23.02 6.34
CA VAL A 192 -0.36 24.18 5.77
C VAL A 192 1.05 23.76 5.39
N GLN A 193 1.38 23.87 4.11
CA GLN A 193 2.69 23.49 3.57
C GLN A 193 3.71 24.61 3.71
N HIS A 194 5.00 24.28 3.66
CA HIS A 194 6.09 25.25 3.59
C HIS A 194 6.43 25.51 2.13
N THR A 195 6.85 26.73 1.81
CA THR A 195 7.34 27.07 0.47
C THR A 195 8.43 28.14 0.52
N THR A 196 9.34 28.09 -0.45
CA THR A 196 10.34 29.14 -0.69
C THR A 196 9.82 30.23 -1.64
N ARG A 197 8.61 30.05 -2.19
CA ARG A 197 7.99 31.05 -3.06
C ARG A 197 7.78 32.34 -2.25
N LEU A 198 8.08 33.48 -2.86
CA LEU A 198 7.77 34.77 -2.27
C LEU A 198 6.26 34.93 -2.01
N VAL A 199 5.93 35.51 -0.86
CA VAL A 199 4.57 35.88 -0.49
C VAL A 199 3.98 36.86 -1.54
N HIS A 200 2.80 36.56 -2.05
CA HIS A 200 2.09 37.47 -2.95
C HIS A 200 1.24 38.48 -2.15
N PRO A 201 0.91 39.66 -2.74
CA PRO A 201 0.05 40.64 -2.09
C PRO A 201 -1.28 40.03 -1.64
N GLY A 202 -1.60 40.16 -0.36
CA GLY A 202 -2.82 39.61 0.25
C GLY A 202 -2.69 38.18 0.81
N GLU A 203 -1.56 37.50 0.62
CA GLU A 203 -1.28 36.24 1.29
C GLU A 203 -0.76 36.48 2.71
N VAL A 204 -1.20 35.64 3.65
CA VAL A 204 -0.79 35.69 5.06
C VAL A 204 0.02 34.44 5.39
N ASN A 205 1.18 34.64 6.02
CA ASN A 205 2.03 33.54 6.46
C ASN A 205 1.30 32.63 7.45
N GLY A 206 1.37 31.32 7.22
CA GLY A 206 0.71 30.30 8.05
C GLY A 206 -0.78 30.08 7.73
N HIS A 207 -1.34 30.78 6.75
CA HIS A 207 -2.72 30.53 6.30
C HIS A 207 -2.77 29.48 5.17
N THR A 208 -2.21 29.81 4.01
CA THR A 208 -2.13 28.90 2.85
C THR A 208 -0.78 28.18 2.81
N TYR A 209 0.29 28.93 3.09
CA TYR A 209 1.66 28.42 3.17
C TYR A 209 2.40 29.06 4.34
N HIS A 210 3.39 28.33 4.85
CA HIS A 210 4.50 28.89 5.60
C HIS A 210 5.58 29.32 4.60
N PHE A 211 5.76 30.62 4.46
CA PHE A 211 6.79 31.21 3.61
C PHE A 211 8.11 31.23 4.38
N VAL A 212 9.11 30.50 3.89
CA VAL A 212 10.44 30.35 4.51
C VAL A 212 11.53 30.64 3.49
N THR A 213 12.76 30.90 3.94
CA THR A 213 13.87 31.07 2.99
C THR A 213 14.27 29.72 2.38
N ARG A 214 15.00 29.75 1.26
CA ARG A 214 15.50 28.52 0.64
C ARG A 214 16.51 27.82 1.54
N GLU A 215 17.35 28.58 2.23
CA GLU A 215 18.34 28.07 3.17
C GLU A 215 17.66 27.35 4.35
N GLU A 216 16.62 27.95 4.95
CA GLU A 216 15.84 27.33 6.03
C GLU A 216 15.17 26.04 5.55
N PHE A 217 14.58 26.05 4.35
CA PHE A 217 13.92 24.89 3.78
C PHE A 217 14.91 23.74 3.55
N GLU A 218 16.09 24.03 3.00
CA GLU A 218 17.14 23.04 2.74
C GLU A 218 17.71 22.46 4.04
N LEU A 219 17.85 23.27 5.09
CA LEU A 219 18.19 22.78 6.43
C LEU A 219 17.13 21.83 7.00
N ASP A 220 15.85 22.15 6.82
CA ASP A 220 14.74 21.29 7.25
C ASP A 220 14.67 19.96 6.47
N ILE A 221 15.09 19.96 5.19
CA ILE A 221 15.28 18.71 4.42
C ILE A 221 16.39 17.87 5.07
N LEU A 222 17.55 18.47 5.35
CA LEU A 222 18.70 17.76 5.95
C LEU A 222 18.38 17.19 7.34
N GLN A 223 17.49 17.85 8.08
CA GLN A 223 17.02 17.42 9.39
C GLN A 223 15.81 16.48 9.34
N GLU A 224 15.45 15.97 8.16
CA GLU A 224 14.34 15.04 7.92
C GLU A 224 12.98 15.52 8.47
N ARG A 225 12.75 16.84 8.50
CA ARG A 225 11.50 17.42 9.04
C ARG A 225 10.32 17.33 8.09
N PHE A 226 10.59 17.18 6.80
CA PHE A 226 9.58 17.04 5.76
C PHE A 226 9.16 15.59 5.54
N LEU A 227 7.85 15.37 5.55
CA LEU A 227 7.24 14.11 5.12
C LEU A 227 7.37 13.93 3.60
N GLU A 228 7.29 15.04 2.87
CA GLU A 228 7.42 15.13 1.42
C GLU A 228 7.90 16.54 1.08
N HIS A 229 8.73 16.66 0.05
CA HIS A 229 9.09 17.93 -0.55
C HIS A 229 9.28 17.77 -2.06
N GLU A 230 8.98 18.82 -2.82
CA GLU A 230 9.14 18.87 -4.27
C GLU A 230 9.62 20.26 -4.72
N GLU A 231 10.30 20.31 -5.87
CA GLU A 231 10.66 21.57 -6.54
C GLU A 231 9.78 21.78 -7.76
N VAL A 232 9.06 22.90 -7.80
CA VAL A 232 8.16 23.27 -8.89
C VAL A 232 8.54 24.66 -9.37
N LYS A 233 9.02 24.75 -10.62
CA LYS A 233 9.44 26.02 -11.26
C LYS A 233 10.47 26.80 -10.42
N GLY A 234 11.46 26.09 -9.84
CA GLY A 234 12.53 26.69 -9.03
C GLY A 234 12.12 27.08 -7.60
N GLN A 235 10.90 26.75 -7.19
CA GLN A 235 10.40 26.98 -5.83
C GLN A 235 10.17 25.65 -5.12
N LEU A 236 10.61 25.55 -3.87
CA LEU A 236 10.41 24.36 -3.06
C LEU A 236 9.07 24.42 -2.35
N TYR A 237 8.42 23.26 -2.21
CA TYR A 237 7.19 23.04 -1.47
C TYR A 237 7.35 21.80 -0.61
N GLY A 238 6.84 21.83 0.63
CA GLY A 238 7.01 20.70 1.54
C GLY A 238 5.94 20.59 2.62
N THR A 239 5.65 19.35 3.01
CA THR A 239 4.69 19.04 4.07
C THR A 239 5.46 18.58 5.31
N SER A 240 5.52 19.39 6.37
CA SER A 240 6.29 19.05 7.56
C SER A 240 5.53 18.11 8.50
N VAL A 241 6.25 17.22 9.18
CA VAL A 241 5.65 16.31 10.18
C VAL A 241 5.04 17.10 11.34
N SER A 242 5.67 18.21 11.72
CA SER A 242 5.20 19.09 12.79
C SER A 242 3.86 19.76 12.46
N ALA A 243 3.64 20.18 11.21
CA ALA A 243 2.37 20.77 10.79
C ALA A 243 1.21 19.77 10.91
N ILE A 244 1.48 18.49 10.63
CA ILE A 244 0.49 17.41 10.77
C ILE A 244 0.17 17.18 12.25
N LYS A 245 1.20 17.03 13.09
CA LYS A 245 1.05 16.80 14.53
C LYS A 245 0.24 17.90 15.21
N LYS A 246 0.50 19.17 14.90
CA LYS A 246 -0.28 20.32 15.43
C LYS A 246 -1.78 20.19 15.17
N ILE A 247 -2.19 19.68 14.00
CA ILE A 247 -3.60 19.48 13.68
C ILE A 247 -4.19 18.32 14.50
N VAL A 248 -3.45 17.21 14.63
CA VAL A 248 -3.86 16.07 15.46
C VAL A 248 -4.03 16.49 16.92
N GLU A 249 -3.07 17.24 17.46
CA GLU A 249 -3.08 17.80 18.82
C GLU A 249 -4.26 18.77 19.05
N SER A 250 -4.70 19.47 18.00
CA SER A 250 -5.92 20.30 18.04
C SER A 250 -7.23 19.50 18.04
N GLY A 251 -7.17 18.17 18.07
CA GLY A 251 -8.36 17.29 18.07
C GLY A 251 -9.02 17.11 16.70
N ARG A 252 -8.37 17.59 15.63
CA ARG A 252 -8.86 17.55 14.24
C ARG A 252 -8.15 16.48 13.43
N VAL A 253 -8.78 16.07 12.33
CA VAL A 253 -8.25 15.13 11.35
C VAL A 253 -7.49 15.90 10.27
N PRO A 254 -6.16 15.74 10.16
CA PRO A 254 -5.42 16.28 9.04
C PRO A 254 -5.81 15.57 7.75
N VAL A 255 -6.07 16.33 6.68
CA VAL A 255 -6.34 15.79 5.35
C VAL A 255 -5.22 16.24 4.42
N LEU A 256 -4.52 15.27 3.83
CA LEU A 256 -3.31 15.47 3.05
C LEU A 256 -3.49 15.03 1.59
N ASP A 257 -2.84 15.76 0.69
CA ASP A 257 -2.56 15.33 -0.67
C ASP A 257 -1.07 14.99 -0.73
N LEU A 258 -0.71 13.71 -0.88
CA LEU A 258 0.68 13.27 -0.95
C LEU A 258 0.92 12.45 -2.22
N GLN A 259 2.16 12.46 -2.71
CA GLN A 259 2.53 11.63 -3.85
C GLN A 259 2.82 10.17 -3.41
N PRO A 260 2.59 9.17 -4.28
CA PRO A 260 2.77 7.76 -3.92
C PRO A 260 4.16 7.40 -3.37
N GLN A 261 5.22 8.06 -3.86
CA GLN A 261 6.60 7.88 -3.38
C GLN A 261 6.77 8.19 -1.89
N SER A 262 5.95 9.08 -1.35
CA SER A 262 6.02 9.53 0.05
C SER A 262 5.41 8.53 1.01
N LEU A 263 4.65 7.54 0.51
CA LEU A 263 3.97 6.53 1.34
C LEU A 263 4.94 5.71 2.20
N LYS A 264 6.18 5.48 1.75
CA LYS A 264 7.19 4.79 2.55
C LYS A 264 7.48 5.58 3.82
N ARG A 265 7.82 6.88 3.69
CA ARG A 265 8.12 7.75 4.84
C ARG A 265 6.89 7.94 5.74
N VAL A 266 5.72 8.11 5.13
CA VAL A 266 4.41 8.19 5.81
C VAL A 266 4.16 6.97 6.69
N ARG A 267 4.42 5.76 6.19
CA ARG A 267 4.23 4.52 6.92
C ARG A 267 5.13 4.37 8.15
N TYR A 268 6.36 4.90 8.09
CA TYR A 268 7.32 4.87 9.20
C TYR A 268 7.23 6.08 10.14
N SER A 269 6.40 7.08 9.83
CA SER A 269 6.30 8.33 10.61
C SER A 269 5.59 8.20 11.98
N GLY A 270 4.98 7.04 12.27
CA GLY A 270 4.13 6.85 13.45
C GLY A 270 2.78 7.57 13.38
N LEU A 271 2.46 8.27 12.28
CA LEU A 271 1.19 8.98 12.12
C LEU A 271 -0.02 8.06 11.92
N MET A 272 0.21 6.79 11.56
CA MET A 272 -0.83 5.76 11.35
C MET A 272 -1.98 6.23 10.44
N PRO A 273 -1.69 6.77 9.25
CA PRO A 273 -2.70 7.40 8.42
C PRO A 273 -3.71 6.40 7.84
N TYR A 274 -4.84 6.92 7.39
CA TYR A 274 -5.78 6.25 6.52
C TYR A 274 -5.55 6.71 5.07
N VAL A 275 -5.01 5.82 4.23
CA VAL A 275 -4.62 6.13 2.86
C VAL A 275 -5.77 5.80 1.92
N VAL A 276 -6.17 6.75 1.07
CA VAL A 276 -7.27 6.60 0.11
C VAL A 276 -6.75 6.84 -1.30
N LEU A 277 -6.89 5.83 -2.17
CA LEU A 277 -6.60 5.98 -3.59
C LEU A 277 -7.77 6.67 -4.31
N VAL A 278 -7.53 7.87 -4.80
CA VAL A 278 -8.44 8.60 -5.68
C VAL A 278 -8.12 8.21 -7.12
N ALA A 279 -8.84 7.19 -7.61
CA ALA A 279 -8.67 6.68 -8.95
C ALA A 279 -9.41 7.53 -9.99
N SER A 280 -8.80 7.63 -11.17
CA SER A 280 -9.47 8.16 -12.35
C SER A 280 -10.56 7.19 -12.83
N PRO A 281 -11.66 7.69 -13.45
CA PRO A 281 -12.54 6.81 -14.21
C PRO A 281 -11.80 6.17 -15.40
N ARG A 282 -12.43 5.17 -16.02
CA ARG A 282 -11.93 4.52 -17.24
C ARG A 282 -11.66 5.53 -18.35
N LEU A 283 -10.72 5.21 -19.24
CA LEU A 283 -10.22 6.09 -20.30
C LEU A 283 -11.36 6.71 -21.15
N GLU A 284 -12.35 5.91 -21.53
CA GLU A 284 -13.51 6.36 -22.31
C GLU A 284 -14.26 7.52 -21.61
N ARG A 285 -14.49 7.39 -20.30
CA ARG A 285 -15.15 8.42 -19.49
C ARG A 285 -14.25 9.62 -19.27
N LEU A 286 -12.95 9.41 -19.07
CA LEU A 286 -11.97 10.49 -18.94
C LEU A 286 -11.99 11.43 -20.15
N VAL A 287 -11.97 10.86 -21.36
CA VAL A 287 -11.97 11.61 -22.62
C VAL A 287 -13.22 12.49 -22.71
N VAL A 288 -14.40 11.96 -22.37
CA VAL A 288 -15.65 12.74 -22.35
C VAL A 288 -15.55 13.89 -21.34
N THR A 289 -15.12 13.61 -20.10
CA THR A 289 -15.07 14.63 -19.04
C THR A 289 -14.02 15.73 -19.24
N ARG A 290 -12.99 15.50 -20.08
CA ARG A 290 -11.92 16.47 -20.36
C ARG A 290 -12.03 17.17 -21.72
N ARG A 291 -12.86 16.66 -22.64
CA ARG A 291 -13.18 17.33 -23.92
C ARG A 291 -14.20 18.46 -23.75
N VAL A 292 -15.05 18.38 -22.74
CA VAL A 292 -15.91 19.50 -22.35
C VAL A 292 -15.03 20.49 -21.59
N GLY A 293 -14.78 21.67 -22.16
CA GLY A 293 -14.11 22.79 -21.50
C GLY A 293 -14.88 23.26 -20.25
N PRO A 294 -14.50 24.38 -19.62
CA PRO A 294 -15.09 24.83 -18.35
C PRO A 294 -16.51 25.36 -18.57
N GLU A 295 -17.48 24.48 -18.83
CA GLU A 295 -18.89 24.82 -18.73
C GLU A 295 -19.33 24.72 -17.27
N ARG A 296 -20.11 25.74 -16.88
CA ARG A 296 -20.62 26.02 -15.54
C ARG A 296 -21.21 24.77 -14.88
N PRO A 297 -21.10 24.62 -13.54
CA PRO A 297 -21.41 23.38 -12.86
C PRO A 297 -22.92 23.13 -12.90
N THR A 298 -23.37 22.29 -13.84
CA THR A 298 -24.68 21.66 -13.73
C THR A 298 -24.56 20.46 -12.81
N ARG A 299 -25.38 20.51 -11.77
CA ARG A 299 -25.54 19.60 -10.64
C ARG A 299 -25.75 18.15 -11.13
N ARG A 300 -24.69 17.38 -11.39
CA ARG A 300 -24.78 15.94 -11.60
C ARG A 300 -23.83 15.19 -10.64
N ARG A 301 -24.43 14.35 -9.81
CA ARG A 301 -23.79 13.44 -8.85
C ARG A 301 -22.76 12.59 -9.58
N THR A 302 -21.47 12.84 -9.36
CA THR A 302 -20.41 11.87 -9.66
C THR A 302 -20.33 10.91 -8.48
N SER A 303 -20.77 9.66 -8.69
CA SER A 303 -20.55 8.58 -7.75
C SER A 303 -19.05 8.30 -7.66
N PHE A 304 -18.46 8.54 -6.50
CA PHE A 304 -17.10 8.13 -6.18
C PHE A 304 -17.13 6.65 -5.84
N GLN A 305 -16.33 5.85 -6.56
CA GLN A 305 -16.09 4.47 -6.19
C GLN A 305 -14.92 4.47 -5.21
N PHE A 306 -15.22 4.30 -3.93
CA PHE A 306 -14.21 4.08 -2.90
C PHE A 306 -13.65 2.67 -3.10
N ILE A 307 -12.35 2.57 -3.34
CA ILE A 307 -11.63 1.32 -3.13
C ILE A 307 -11.04 1.48 -1.72
N ILE A 308 -11.63 0.74 -0.77
CA ILE A 308 -11.11 0.57 0.60
C ILE A 308 -9.88 -0.33 0.52
#